data_AF-A0A6B0SN47-F1
#
_entry.id   AF-A0A6B0SN47-F1
#
_cell.length_a   1.000
_cell.length_b   1.000
_cell.length_c   1.000
_cell.angle_alpha   90.00
_cell.angle_beta   90.00
_cell.angle_gamma   90.00
#
_symmetry.space_group_name_H-M   'P 1'
#
loop_
_entity.id
_entity.type
_entity.pdbx_description
1 polymer ?
#
loop_
_entity_poly.entity_id
_entity_poly.type
_entity_poly.pdbx_seq_one_letter_code
_entity_poly.pdbx_strand_id
1 'polypeptide(L)'
;MTTTHATHDGSVSNRLAYVALWAAATLAYVGLLVVGREIAAVGSFALLAVVAVGYRRVADVRLDERDTDVLATASGHAVRVFGLTSAVVFPALALASGLGHYTWSAFAAGAATTVTAFFLVWVAAIAVVRGRR
;
A
#
# COMPACT_ATOMS: atom_id res chain seq x y z
N MET A 1 11.85 41.18 19.22
CA MET A 1 12.87 40.15 18.98
C MET A 1 12.10 38.85 18.72
N THR A 2 11.99 38.48 17.45
CA THR A 2 10.95 37.57 16.95
C THR A 2 11.60 36.24 16.59
N THR A 3 11.42 35.21 17.42
CA THR A 3 11.93 33.85 17.16
C THR A 3 10.75 32.92 16.92
N THR A 4 10.20 32.95 15.70
CA THR A 4 9.15 32.03 15.27
C THR A 4 9.32 31.72 13.79
N HIS A 5 10.26 30.85 13.38
CA HIS A 5 10.29 30.40 11.98
C HIS A 5 10.95 29.03 11.68
N ALA A 6 11.48 28.28 12.66
CA ALA A 6 12.22 27.04 12.34
C ALA A 6 11.39 25.73 12.39
N THR A 7 10.19 25.73 12.97
CA THR A 7 9.43 24.49 13.23
C THR A 7 8.48 24.09 12.10
N HIS A 8 8.05 25.03 11.25
CA HIS A 8 7.07 24.76 10.19
C HIS A 8 7.72 24.10 8.96
N ASP A 9 8.95 24.49 8.60
CA ASP A 9 9.64 23.96 7.41
C ASP A 9 10.11 22.52 7.61
N GLY A 10 10.51 22.16 8.84
CA GLY A 10 10.96 20.80 9.17
C GLY A 10 9.84 19.75 9.08
N SER A 11 8.61 20.09 9.48
CA SER A 11 7.49 19.15 9.44
C SER A 11 6.99 18.89 8.01
N VAL A 12 6.99 19.92 7.15
CA VAL A 12 6.70 19.77 5.71
C VAL A 12 7.77 18.90 5.03
N SER A 13 9.05 19.17 5.32
CA SER A 13 10.17 18.38 4.79
C SER A 13 10.09 16.89 5.20
N ASN A 14 9.82 16.61 6.47
CA ASN A 14 9.72 15.24 6.97
C ASN A 14 8.51 14.48 6.37
N ARG A 15 7.37 15.16 6.13
CA ARG A 15 6.21 14.56 5.46
C ARG A 15 6.53 14.19 4.01
N LEU A 16 7.17 15.11 3.27
CA LEU A 16 7.62 14.84 1.90
C LEU A 16 8.62 13.68 1.85
N ALA A 17 9.56 13.61 2.80
CA ALA A 17 10.50 12.51 2.90
C ALA A 17 9.79 11.16 3.15
N TYR A 18 8.77 11.13 4.00
CA TYR A 18 7.97 9.92 4.24
C TYR A 18 7.24 9.45 2.97
N VAL A 19 6.59 10.36 2.24
CA VAL A 19 5.92 10.04 0.97
C VAL A 19 6.94 9.62 -0.09
N ALA A 20 8.08 10.32 -0.16
CA ALA A 20 9.17 10.01 -1.08
C ALA A 20 9.77 8.63 -0.80
N LEU A 21 9.87 8.20 0.47
CA LEU A 21 10.33 6.86 0.84
C LEU A 21 9.37 5.78 0.32
N TRP A 22 8.05 5.98 0.44
CA TRP A 22 7.07 5.05 -0.14
C TRP A 22 7.08 5.05 -1.67
N ALA A 23 7.24 6.22 -2.29
CA ALA A 23 7.39 6.32 -3.73
C ALA A 23 8.67 5.62 -4.21
N ALA A 24 9.79 5.82 -3.52
CA ALA A 24 11.07 5.17 -3.81
C ALA A 24 10.99 3.65 -3.61
N ALA A 25 10.33 3.18 -2.55
CA ALA A 25 10.06 1.76 -2.33
C ALA A 25 9.31 1.15 -3.52
N THR A 26 8.26 1.83 -3.98
CA THR A 26 7.44 1.39 -5.10
C THR A 26 8.23 1.38 -6.42
N LEU A 27 8.99 2.45 -6.69
CA LEU A 27 9.82 2.55 -7.88
C LEU A 27 10.94 1.50 -7.91
N ALA A 28 11.61 1.27 -6.78
CA ALA A 28 12.63 0.24 -6.67
C ALA A 28 12.05 -1.16 -6.92
N TYR A 29 10.89 -1.45 -6.32
CA TYR A 29 10.19 -2.71 -6.54
C TYR A 29 9.85 -2.93 -8.02
N VAL A 30 9.15 -1.99 -8.64
CA VAL A 30 8.72 -2.09 -10.04
C VAL A 30 9.93 -2.16 -10.97
N GLY A 31 10.94 -1.31 -10.76
CA GLY A 31 12.15 -1.28 -11.57
C GLY A 31 12.93 -2.59 -11.52
N LEU A 32 13.11 -3.16 -10.33
CA LEU A 32 13.81 -4.44 -10.16
C LEU A 32 13.01 -5.62 -10.73
N LEU A 33 11.68 -5.57 -10.63
CA LEU A 33 10.81 -6.59 -11.24
C LEU A 33 10.96 -6.61 -12.77
N VAL A 34 10.99 -5.44 -13.41
CA VAL A 34 11.14 -5.30 -14.88
C VAL A 34 12.46 -5.88 -15.39
N VAL A 35 13.53 -5.81 -14.58
CA VAL A 35 14.86 -6.32 -14.95
C VAL A 35 15.08 -7.78 -14.49
N GLY A 36 14.03 -8.47 -14.06
CA GLY A 36 14.09 -9.90 -13.67
C GLY A 36 14.89 -10.14 -12.38
N ARG A 37 14.81 -9.21 -11.42
CA ARG A 37 15.48 -9.32 -10.10
C ARG A 37 14.44 -9.44 -9.01
N GLU A 38 13.68 -10.52 -8.98
CA GLU A 38 12.49 -10.71 -8.14
C GLU A 38 12.82 -10.66 -6.64
N ILE A 39 13.86 -11.37 -6.21
CA ILE A 39 14.29 -11.38 -4.80
C ILE A 39 14.75 -9.99 -4.36
N ALA A 40 15.51 -9.29 -5.23
CA ALA A 40 15.97 -7.94 -4.94
C ALA A 40 14.81 -6.94 -4.90
N ALA A 41 13.80 -7.11 -5.78
CA ALA A 41 12.60 -6.28 -5.79
C ALA A 41 11.88 -6.36 -4.44
N VAL A 42 11.57 -7.58 -3.98
CA VAL A 42 10.90 -7.81 -2.69
C VAL A 42 11.76 -7.30 -1.52
N GLY A 43 13.05 -7.61 -1.53
CA GLY A 43 13.99 -7.18 -0.47
C GLY A 43 14.09 -5.65 -0.37
N SER A 44 14.20 -4.97 -1.51
CA SER A 44 14.28 -3.50 -1.57
C SER A 44 13.01 -2.83 -1.07
N PHE A 45 11.83 -3.34 -1.47
CA PHE A 45 10.54 -2.85 -0.98
C PHE A 45 10.41 -3.04 0.53
N ALA A 46 10.70 -4.23 1.04
CA ALA A 46 10.61 -4.53 2.47
C ALA A 46 11.54 -3.63 3.29
N LEU A 47 12.80 -3.48 2.86
CA LEU A 47 13.77 -2.60 3.53
C LEU A 47 13.30 -1.14 3.53
N LEU A 48 12.89 -0.61 2.38
CA LEU A 48 12.46 0.79 2.28
C LEU A 48 11.14 1.04 3.04
N ALA A 49 10.23 0.06 3.09
CA ALA A 49 9.03 0.15 3.92
C ALA A 49 9.37 0.19 5.42
N VAL A 50 10.30 -0.65 5.88
CA VAL A 50 10.79 -0.62 7.27
C VAL A 50 11.43 0.74 7.58
N VAL A 51 12.25 1.26 6.67
CA VAL A 51 12.85 2.60 6.80
C VAL A 51 11.79 3.68 6.85
N ALA A 52 10.77 3.64 5.99
CA ALA A 52 9.67 4.62 6.00
C ALA A 52 8.90 4.61 7.32
N VAL A 53 8.56 3.42 7.83
CA VAL A 53 7.85 3.25 9.10
C VAL A 53 8.71 3.70 10.29
N GLY A 54 10.00 3.35 10.29
CA GLY A 54 10.95 3.79 11.32
C GLY A 54 11.19 5.29 11.29
N TYR A 55 11.37 5.87 10.09
CA TYR A 55 11.54 7.30 9.88
C TYR A 55 10.34 8.08 10.43
N ARG A 56 9.11 7.59 10.22
CA ARG A 56 7.90 8.19 10.81
C ARG A 56 7.99 8.33 12.34
N ARG A 57 8.58 7.34 13.02
CA ARG A 57 8.72 7.30 14.47
C ARG A 57 9.83 8.22 14.98
N VAL A 58 10.96 8.28 14.27
CA VAL A 58 12.15 9.02 14.71
C VAL A 58 12.05 10.51 14.36
N ALA A 59 11.49 10.86 13.19
CA ALA A 59 11.42 12.23 12.70
C ALA A 59 10.21 13.03 13.20
N ASP A 60 9.47 12.49 14.19
CA ASP A 60 8.17 13.00 14.68
C ASP A 60 7.31 13.53 13.54
N VAL A 61 7.07 12.69 12.52
CA VAL A 61 6.25 13.07 11.37
C VAL A 61 4.82 13.25 11.86
N ARG A 62 4.49 14.48 12.27
CA ARG A 62 3.15 14.86 12.68
C ARG A 62 2.31 15.02 11.43
N LEU A 63 1.38 14.09 11.27
CA LEU A 63 0.25 14.27 10.38
C LEU A 63 -0.76 15.09 11.17
N ASP A 64 -1.05 16.30 10.68
CA ASP A 64 -2.14 17.10 11.23
C ASP A 64 -3.49 16.37 10.99
N GLU A 65 -4.57 16.78 11.65
CA GLU A 65 -5.91 16.17 11.45
C GLU A 65 -6.28 16.12 9.95
N ARG A 66 -5.95 17.20 9.22
CA ARG A 66 -6.17 17.30 7.78
C ARG A 66 -5.39 16.26 6.97
N ASP A 67 -4.13 16.01 7.32
CA ASP A 67 -3.29 15.03 6.61
C ASP A 67 -3.77 13.60 6.90
N THR A 68 -4.25 13.37 8.12
CA THR A 68 -4.84 12.10 8.52
C THR A 68 -6.12 11.81 7.74
N ASP A 69 -6.98 12.82 7.56
CA ASP A 69 -8.20 12.72 6.75
C ASP A 69 -7.89 12.47 5.27
N VAL A 70 -6.88 13.16 4.71
CA VAL A 70 -6.42 12.94 3.33
C VAL A 70 -5.88 11.52 3.18
N LEU A 71 -5.05 11.05 4.10
CA LEU A 71 -4.49 9.71 4.04
C LEU A 71 -5.57 8.64 4.20
N ALA A 72 -6.54 8.83 5.11
CA ALA A 72 -7.67 7.93 5.29
C ALA A 72 -8.55 7.88 4.03
N THR A 73 -8.82 9.04 3.44
CA THR A 73 -9.62 9.15 2.20
C THR A 73 -8.90 8.51 1.02
N ALA A 74 -7.61 8.81 0.83
CA ALA A 74 -6.79 8.22 -0.22
C ALA A 74 -6.68 6.70 -0.07
N SER A 75 -6.47 6.22 1.15
CA SER A 75 -6.44 4.77 1.44
C SER A 75 -7.80 4.14 1.16
N GLY A 76 -8.90 4.79 1.54
CA GLY A 76 -10.26 4.35 1.23
C GLY A 76 -10.51 4.24 -0.28
N HIS A 77 -10.06 5.22 -1.06
CA HIS A 77 -10.14 5.17 -2.53
C HIS A 77 -9.27 4.05 -3.11
N ALA A 78 -8.04 3.89 -2.65
CA ALA A 78 -7.14 2.83 -3.12
C ALA A 78 -7.76 1.44 -2.88
N VAL A 79 -8.29 1.19 -1.67
CA VAL A 79 -8.97 -0.08 -1.34
C VAL A 79 -10.22 -0.28 -2.20
N ARG A 80 -11.02 0.78 -2.44
CA ARG A 80 -12.20 0.70 -3.32
C ARG A 80 -11.82 0.35 -4.76
N VAL A 81 -10.85 1.06 -5.34
CA VAL A 81 -10.39 0.81 -6.71
C VAL A 81 -9.84 -0.61 -6.81
N PHE A 82 -8.96 -1.00 -5.89
CA PHE A 82 -8.40 -2.35 -5.85
C PHE A 82 -9.48 -3.43 -5.75
N GLY A 83 -10.49 -3.20 -4.91
CA GLY A 83 -11.63 -4.11 -4.77
C GLY A 83 -12.50 -4.21 -6.01
N LEU A 84 -12.85 -3.09 -6.62
CA LEU A 84 -13.64 -3.08 -7.86
C LEU A 84 -12.89 -3.75 -9.00
N THR A 85 -11.59 -3.45 -9.17
CA THR A 85 -10.76 -4.12 -10.18
C THR A 85 -10.69 -5.62 -9.92
N SER A 86 -10.47 -6.03 -8.67
CA SER A 86 -10.41 -7.46 -8.30
C SER A 86 -11.74 -8.18 -8.53
N ALA A 87 -12.87 -7.53 -8.24
CA ALA A 87 -14.21 -8.06 -8.44
C ALA A 87 -14.57 -8.23 -9.92
N VAL A 88 -13.83 -7.62 -10.84
CA VAL A 88 -13.99 -7.80 -12.29
C VAL A 88 -12.97 -8.82 -12.82
N VAL A 89 -11.69 -8.62 -12.50
CA VAL A 89 -10.58 -9.40 -13.08
C VAL A 89 -10.66 -10.88 -12.68
N PHE A 90 -10.82 -11.20 -11.39
CA PHE A 90 -10.81 -12.59 -10.96
C PHE A 90 -12.02 -13.39 -11.44
N PRO A 91 -13.26 -12.86 -11.39
CA PRO A 91 -14.41 -13.54 -12.00
C PRO A 91 -14.27 -13.71 -13.52
N ALA A 92 -13.74 -12.71 -14.24
CA ALA A 92 -13.49 -12.84 -15.67
C ALA A 92 -12.47 -13.96 -15.97
N LEU A 93 -11.38 -14.05 -15.20
CA LEU A 93 -10.40 -15.13 -15.33
C LEU A 93 -11.00 -16.50 -14.99
N ALA A 94 -11.86 -16.58 -13.96
CA ALA A 94 -12.55 -17.81 -13.60
C ALA A 94 -13.51 -18.27 -14.71
N LEU A 95 -14.27 -17.36 -15.30
CA LEU A 95 -15.14 -17.64 -16.46
C LEU A 95 -14.32 -18.07 -17.67
N ALA A 96 -13.25 -17.35 -18.00
CA ALA A 96 -12.35 -17.72 -19.10
C ALA A 96 -11.72 -19.11 -18.87
N SER A 97 -11.44 -19.47 -17.62
CA SER A 97 -10.93 -20.80 -17.27
C SER A 97 -11.98 -21.89 -17.46
N GLY A 98 -13.22 -21.64 -17.02
CA GLY A 98 -14.35 -22.57 -17.23
C GLY A 98 -14.68 -22.81 -18.70
N LEU A 99 -14.41 -21.83 -19.56
CA LEU A 99 -14.56 -21.92 -21.02
C LEU A 99 -13.33 -22.53 -21.72
N GLY A 100 -12.27 -22.89 -20.98
CA GLY A 100 -11.04 -23.45 -21.55
C GLY A 100 -10.13 -22.43 -22.24
N HIS A 101 -10.43 -21.13 -22.14
CA HIS A 101 -9.60 -20.05 -22.70
C HIS A 101 -8.47 -19.60 -21.77
N TYR A 102 -8.46 -20.06 -20.52
CA TYR A 102 -7.46 -19.69 -19.54
C TYR A 102 -7.03 -20.85 -18.65
N THR A 103 -5.73 -21.07 -18.56
CA THR A 103 -5.13 -21.98 -17.57
C THR A 103 -4.52 -21.16 -16.45
N TRP A 104 -4.92 -21.44 -15.22
CA TRP A 104 -4.36 -20.79 -14.04
C TRP A 104 -2.86 -21.08 -13.93
N SER A 105 -2.04 -20.04 -14.05
CA SER A 105 -0.64 -20.12 -13.69
C SER A 105 -0.47 -20.05 -12.16
N ALA A 106 0.65 -20.56 -11.65
CA ALA A 106 0.98 -20.45 -10.23
C ALA A 106 0.99 -18.97 -9.76
N PHE A 107 1.44 -18.06 -10.63
CA PHE A 107 1.40 -16.62 -10.37
C PHE A 107 -0.03 -16.09 -10.22
N ALA A 108 -0.92 -16.41 -11.16
CA ALA A 108 -2.30 -15.93 -11.12
C ALA A 108 -3.09 -16.50 -9.94
N ALA A 109 -2.86 -17.78 -9.62
CA ALA A 109 -3.41 -18.40 -8.42
C ALA A 109 -2.90 -17.70 -7.16
N GLY A 110 -1.59 -17.46 -7.05
CA GLY A 110 -0.99 -16.73 -5.94
C GLY A 110 -1.51 -15.30 -5.79
N ALA A 111 -1.70 -14.58 -6.91
CA ALA A 111 -2.29 -13.25 -6.91
C ALA A 111 -3.74 -13.29 -6.40
N ALA A 112 -4.55 -14.24 -6.89
CA ALA A 112 -5.92 -14.42 -6.43
C ALA A 112 -5.99 -14.69 -4.91
N THR A 113 -5.17 -15.62 -4.42
CA THR A 113 -5.11 -15.94 -2.98
C THR A 113 -4.67 -14.74 -2.15
N THR A 114 -3.69 -13.97 -2.62
CA THR A 114 -3.22 -12.76 -1.92
C THR A 114 -4.33 -11.72 -1.81
N VAL A 115 -5.06 -11.49 -2.89
CA VAL A 115 -6.22 -10.58 -2.88
C VAL A 115 -7.32 -11.08 -1.94
N THR A 116 -7.64 -12.37 -1.97
CA THR A 116 -8.60 -12.97 -1.03
C THR A 116 -8.16 -12.78 0.42
N ALA A 117 -6.89 -13.05 0.75
CA ALA A 117 -6.35 -12.86 2.09
C ALA A 117 -6.47 -11.40 2.54
N PHE A 118 -6.16 -10.44 1.66
CA PHE A 118 -6.34 -9.01 1.94
C PHE A 118 -7.80 -8.66 2.29
N PHE A 119 -8.76 -9.17 1.52
CA PHE A 119 -10.18 -8.95 1.80
C PHE A 119 -10.65 -9.61 3.10
N LEU A 120 -10.15 -10.80 3.42
CA LEU A 120 -10.44 -11.45 4.71
C LEU A 120 -9.93 -10.63 5.88
N VAL A 121 -8.71 -10.09 5.80
CA VAL A 121 -8.16 -9.19 6.81
C VAL A 121 -9.01 -7.93 6.95
N TRP A 122 -9.45 -7.34 5.84
CA TRP A 122 -10.32 -6.17 5.85
C TRP A 122 -11.68 -6.45 6.52
N VAL A 123 -12.32 -7.57 6.19
CA VAL A 123 -13.59 -8.00 6.83
C VAL A 123 -13.38 -8.26 8.32
N ALA A 124 -12.29 -8.95 8.70
CA ALA A 124 -11.96 -9.20 10.09
C ALA A 124 -11.77 -7.88 10.87
N ALA A 125 -11.07 -6.90 10.29
CA ALA A 125 -10.91 -5.58 10.88
C ALA A 125 -12.25 -4.87 11.10
N ILE A 126 -13.18 -4.93 10.14
CA ILE A 126 -14.54 -4.38 10.30
C ILE A 126 -15.28 -5.09 11.43
N ALA A 127 -15.23 -6.43 11.48
CA ALA A 127 -15.90 -7.21 12.52
C ALA A 127 -15.37 -6.84 13.91
N VAL A 128 -14.06 -6.72 14.07
CA VAL A 128 -13.42 -6.30 15.34
C VAL A 128 -13.86 -4.88 15.73
N VAL A 129 -13.90 -3.94 14.80
CA VAL A 129 -14.31 -2.55 15.09
C VAL A 129 -15.80 -2.47 15.45
N ARG A 130 -16.66 -3.24 14.76
CA ARG A 130 -18.10 -3.28 15.04
C ARG A 130 -18.42 -3.97 16.36
N GLY A 131 -17.74 -5.06 16.70
CA GLY A 131 -17.95 -5.79 17.96
C GLY A 131 -17.47 -5.06 19.22
N ARG A 132 -16.71 -3.96 19.06
CA ARG A 132 -16.27 -3.08 20.15
C ARG A 132 -17.22 -1.89 20.39
N ARG A 133 -18.26 -1.74 19.58
CA ARG A 133 -19.33 -0.75 19.72
C ARG A 133 -20.56 -1.41 20.33
#